data_AF-A0AA88QH68-F1
#
_entry.id   AF-A0AA88QH68-F1
#
_cell.length_a   1.000
_cell.length_b   1.000
_cell.length_c   1.000
_cell.angle_alpha   90.00
_cell.angle_beta   90.00
_cell.angle_gamma   90.00
#
_symmetry.space_group_name_H-M   'P 1'
#
loop_
_entity.id
_entity.type
_entity.pdbx_description
1 polymer ?
#
loop_
_entity_poly.entity_id
_entity_poly.type
_entity_poly.pdbx_seq_one_letter_code
_entity_poly.pdbx_strand_id
1 'polypeptide(L)'
;MPLRSAVKRKSSDIVLFFCPVVSCTGTDIDAAINNIHHSKPVILVVLHHTFDPEAVVSESRKFVKREHTLTVDCLFYEDKGLLQCKRNDKALEEAKEWLKSMISELKQRRKNGQHKESPTES
;
A
#
# COMPACT_ATOMS: atom_id res chain seq x y z
N MET A 1 -32.94 -23.43 -0.21
CA MET A 1 -31.59 -22.82 -0.27
C MET A 1 -31.51 -21.75 0.81
N PRO A 2 -30.52 -21.74 1.72
CA PRO A 2 -30.46 -20.73 2.76
C PRO A 2 -29.98 -19.39 2.18
N LEU A 3 -30.59 -18.30 2.64
CA LEU A 3 -30.14 -16.93 2.39
C LEU A 3 -28.68 -16.79 2.84
N ARG A 4 -27.78 -16.46 1.90
CA ARG A 4 -26.42 -16.06 2.24
C ARG A 4 -26.51 -14.80 3.08
N SER A 5 -26.16 -14.88 4.36
CA SER A 5 -25.96 -13.70 5.20
C SER A 5 -24.97 -12.77 4.50
N ALA A 6 -25.38 -11.53 4.22
CA ALA A 6 -24.49 -10.52 3.70
C ALA A 6 -23.37 -10.28 4.71
N VAL A 7 -22.19 -10.85 4.47
CA VAL A 7 -21.00 -10.55 5.27
C VAL A 7 -20.68 -9.08 5.04
N LYS A 8 -21.00 -8.24 6.03
CA LYS A 8 -20.61 -6.82 6.03
C LYS A 8 -19.08 -6.76 6.04
N ARG A 9 -18.47 -6.70 4.86
CA ARG A 9 -17.02 -6.54 4.72
C ARG A 9 -16.65 -5.21 5.37
N LYS A 10 -15.76 -5.24 6.35
CA LYS A 10 -15.19 -4.01 6.92
C LYS A 10 -14.57 -3.20 5.77
N SER A 11 -15.00 -1.96 5.62
CA SER A 11 -14.40 -1.06 4.65
C SER A 11 -13.05 -0.58 5.19
N SER A 12 -11.96 -0.94 4.52
CA SER A 12 -10.64 -0.36 4.81
C SER A 12 -10.47 0.98 4.12
N ASP A 13 -9.74 1.88 4.77
CA ASP A 13 -9.41 3.21 4.25
C ASP A 13 -8.16 3.21 3.38
N ILE A 14 -7.23 2.31 3.70
CA ILE A 14 -5.91 2.16 3.07
C ILE A 14 -5.71 0.67 2.77
N VAL A 15 -5.04 0.37 1.66
CA VAL A 15 -4.70 -1.00 1.25
C VAL A 15 -3.19 -1.19 1.38
N LEU A 16 -2.78 -2.30 2.00
CA LEU A 16 -1.39 -2.77 1.99
C LEU A 16 -1.31 -3.90 0.97
N PHE A 17 -0.44 -3.75 -0.04
CA PHE A 17 -0.27 -4.72 -1.11
C PHE A 17 1.17 -5.24 -1.10
N PHE A 18 1.34 -6.56 -1.13
CA PHE A 18 2.67 -7.19 -1.15
C PHE A 18 2.99 -7.70 -2.55
N CYS A 19 4.17 -7.33 -3.05
CA CYS A 19 4.65 -7.67 -4.38
C CYS A 19 6.03 -8.34 -4.26
N PRO A 20 6.09 -9.67 -4.11
CA PRO A 20 7.34 -10.39 -4.26
C PRO A 20 7.87 -10.22 -5.69
N VAL A 21 9.14 -9.82 -5.80
CA VAL A 21 9.85 -9.77 -7.08
C VAL A 21 10.26 -11.20 -7.43
N VAL A 22 9.67 -11.75 -8.48
CA VAL A 22 9.87 -13.13 -8.93
C VAL A 22 10.60 -13.16 -10.27
N SER A 23 10.33 -12.19 -11.14
CA SER A 23 10.86 -12.14 -12.50
C SER A 23 11.79 -10.94 -12.69
N CYS A 24 11.21 -9.74 -12.70
CA CYS A 24 11.89 -8.46 -12.81
C CYS A 24 11.06 -7.41 -12.08
N THR A 25 11.71 -6.53 -11.32
CA THR A 25 11.05 -5.50 -10.49
C THR A 25 9.98 -4.70 -11.24
N GLY A 26 10.25 -4.28 -12.48
CA GLY A 26 9.29 -3.50 -13.27
C GLY A 26 8.02 -4.30 -13.62
N THR A 27 8.19 -5.50 -14.19
CA THR A 27 7.06 -6.35 -14.62
C THR A 27 6.17 -6.77 -13.45
N ASP A 28 6.79 -7.18 -12.34
CA ASP A 28 6.04 -7.63 -11.16
C ASP A 28 5.27 -6.46 -10.52
N ILE A 29 5.87 -5.26 -10.48
CA ILE A 29 5.19 -4.04 -10.01
C ILE A 29 4.05 -3.64 -10.94
N ASP A 30 4.24 -3.65 -12.26
CA ASP A 30 3.18 -3.31 -13.22
C ASP A 30 1.99 -4.27 -13.07
N ALA A 31 2.26 -5.57 -12.93
CA ALA A 31 1.22 -6.56 -12.66
C ALA A 31 0.51 -6.29 -11.32
N ALA A 32 1.26 -5.99 -10.25
CA ALA A 32 0.69 -5.65 -8.95
C ALA A 32 -0.23 -4.42 -9.01
N ILE A 33 0.22 -3.33 -9.64
CA ILE A 33 -0.54 -2.09 -9.78
C ILE A 33 -1.81 -2.30 -10.60
N ASN A 34 -1.75 -3.08 -11.69
CA ASN A 34 -2.92 -3.37 -12.53
C ASN A 34 -4.02 -4.14 -11.80
N ASN A 35 -3.69 -4.88 -10.74
CA ASN A 35 -4.67 -5.57 -9.90
C ASN A 35 -5.33 -4.65 -8.84
N ILE A 36 -4.87 -3.41 -8.70
CA ILE A 36 -5.44 -2.45 -7.75
C ILE A 36 -6.61 -1.72 -8.41
N HIS A 37 -7.81 -2.31 -8.29
CA HIS A 37 -9.03 -1.76 -8.87
C HIS A 37 -9.73 -0.67 -8.04
N HIS A 38 -9.14 -0.25 -6.93
CA HIS A 38 -9.78 0.67 -6.00
C HIS A 38 -9.11 2.04 -6.07
N SER A 39 -9.87 3.12 -5.87
CA SER A 39 -9.35 4.50 -5.72
C SER A 39 -8.75 4.78 -4.33
N LYS A 40 -8.61 3.74 -3.50
CA LYS A 40 -8.09 3.88 -2.14
C LYS A 40 -6.58 4.13 -2.15
N PRO A 41 -6.05 4.88 -1.17
CA PRO A 41 -4.61 4.97 -0.97
C PRO A 41 -3.99 3.59 -0.75
N VAL A 42 -2.79 3.38 -1.28
CA VAL A 42 -2.09 2.09 -1.25
C VAL A 42 -0.67 2.25 -0.73
N ILE A 43 -0.22 1.27 0.06
CA ILE A 43 1.19 1.03 0.30
C ILE A 43 1.56 -0.26 -0.45
N LEU A 44 2.42 -0.14 -1.46
CA LEU A 44 2.99 -1.25 -2.19
C LEU A 44 4.32 -1.63 -1.55
N VAL A 45 4.35 -2.80 -0.93
CA VAL A 45 5.55 -3.39 -0.33
C VAL A 45 6.18 -4.31 -1.36
N VAL A 46 7.29 -3.88 -1.95
CA VAL A 46 8.06 -4.66 -2.91
C VAL A 46 9.05 -5.52 -2.15
N LEU A 47 8.89 -6.84 -2.25
CA LEU A 47 9.69 -7.82 -1.52
C LEU A 47 10.75 -8.39 -2.45
N HIS A 48 12.00 -7.95 -2.25
CA HIS A 48 13.17 -8.44 -2.99
C HIS A 48 13.73 -9.66 -2.29
N HIS A 49 13.70 -10.80 -2.98
CA HIS A 49 14.25 -12.04 -2.46
C HIS A 49 15.77 -12.00 -2.49
N THR A 50 16.40 -12.06 -1.32
CA THR A 50 17.86 -12.06 -1.18
C THR A 50 18.28 -12.51 0.21
N PHE A 51 19.45 -13.13 0.33
CA PHE A 51 20.08 -13.42 1.63
C PHE A 51 20.98 -12.26 2.11
N ASP A 52 21.36 -11.34 1.22
CA ASP A 52 22.27 -10.23 1.49
C ASP A 52 21.52 -9.02 2.07
N PRO A 53 21.74 -8.64 3.34
CA PRO A 53 21.08 -7.49 3.97
C PRO A 53 21.45 -6.14 3.36
N GLU A 54 22.56 -6.05 2.62
CA GLU A 54 23.05 -4.83 1.98
C GLU A 54 22.84 -4.82 0.46
N ALA A 55 22.04 -5.77 -0.06
CA ALA A 55 21.79 -5.92 -1.49
C ALA A 55 21.36 -4.59 -2.14
N VAL A 56 21.91 -4.26 -3.30
CA VAL A 56 21.47 -3.09 -4.05
C VAL A 56 20.29 -3.50 -4.94
N VAL A 57 19.12 -2.93 -4.65
CA VAL A 57 17.89 -3.19 -5.41
C VAL A 57 17.47 -1.97 -6.21
N SER A 58 16.75 -2.21 -7.30
CA SER A 58 16.17 -1.13 -8.10
C SER A 58 15.10 -0.40 -7.30
N GLU A 59 15.09 0.93 -7.38
CA GLU A 59 14.09 1.76 -6.68
C GLU A 59 12.70 1.56 -7.29
N SER A 60 11.82 0.87 -6.56
CA SER A 60 10.46 0.50 -7.00
C SER A 60 9.60 1.71 -7.40
N ARG A 61 9.78 2.85 -6.73
CA ARG A 61 9.05 4.10 -7.02
C ARG A 61 9.13 4.55 -8.48
N LYS A 62 10.20 4.17 -9.21
CA LYS A 62 10.38 4.54 -10.62
C LYS A 62 9.34 3.89 -11.54
N PHE A 63 8.73 2.80 -11.09
CA PHE A 63 7.76 2.02 -11.85
C PHE A 63 6.30 2.35 -11.49
N VAL A 64 6.05 3.22 -10.50
CA VAL A 64 4.69 3.53 -10.04
C VAL A 64 4.33 4.98 -10.35
N LYS A 65 3.27 5.17 -11.16
CA LYS A 65 2.72 6.49 -11.51
C LYS A 65 1.38 6.81 -10.82
N ARG A 66 0.84 5.87 -10.04
CA ARG A 66 -0.48 5.97 -9.42
C ARG A 66 -0.45 6.94 -8.23
N GLU A 67 -1.33 7.92 -8.22
CA GLU A 67 -1.50 8.83 -7.08
C GLU A 67 -1.87 8.09 -5.80
N HIS A 68 -1.59 8.71 -4.66
CA HIS A 68 -1.87 8.16 -3.32
C HIS A 68 -1.30 6.74 -3.12
N THR A 69 -0.17 6.44 -3.78
CA THR A 69 0.53 5.16 -3.64
C THR A 69 1.92 5.43 -3.07
N LEU A 70 2.20 4.89 -1.89
CA LEU A 70 3.56 4.76 -1.38
C LEU A 70 4.15 3.44 -1.87
N THR A 71 5.40 3.46 -2.32
CA THR A 71 6.17 2.25 -2.60
C THR A 71 7.29 2.14 -1.58
N VAL A 72 7.44 0.97 -0.96
CA VAL A 72 8.57 0.68 -0.07
C VAL A 72 9.27 -0.60 -0.51
N ASP A 73 10.59 -0.57 -0.52
CA ASP A 73 11.44 -1.68 -0.91
C ASP A 73 11.94 -2.43 0.32
N CYS A 74 11.62 -3.72 0.42
CA CYS A 74 11.99 -4.59 1.52
C CYS A 74 12.81 -5.78 1.03
N LEU A 75 13.80 -6.20 1.81
CA LEU A 75 14.55 -7.44 1.57
C LEU A 75 13.97 -8.57 2.41
N PHE A 76 13.78 -9.74 1.81
CA PHE A 76 13.31 -10.92 2.51
C PHE A 76 14.00 -12.19 2.03
N TYR A 77 13.97 -13.22 2.86
CA TYR A 77 14.45 -14.57 2.55
C TYR A 77 13.48 -15.59 3.14
N GLU A 78 13.20 -16.73 2.48
CA GLU A 78 12.08 -17.60 2.89
C GLU A 78 12.17 -18.06 4.35
N ASP A 79 13.37 -18.45 4.79
CA ASP A 79 13.57 -19.01 6.14
C ASP A 79 13.64 -17.94 7.24
N LYS A 80 13.88 -16.68 6.87
CA LYS A 80 14.10 -15.57 7.81
C LYS A 80 12.97 -14.53 7.79
N GLY A 81 12.11 -14.57 6.78
CA GLY A 81 11.18 -13.48 6.50
C GLY A 81 11.92 -12.19 6.14
N LEU A 82 11.44 -11.05 6.65
CA LEU A 82 12.08 -9.76 6.44
C LEU A 82 13.45 -9.72 7.12
N LEU A 83 14.48 -9.33 6.38
CA LEU A 83 15.82 -9.19 6.92
C LEU A 83 15.89 -8.05 7.95
N GLN A 84 16.72 -8.22 8.97
CA GLN A 84 17.09 -7.14 9.88
C GLN A 84 18.18 -6.29 9.21
N CYS A 85 17.77 -5.21 8.54
CA CYS A 85 18.68 -4.30 7.86
C CYS A 85 18.12 -2.88 7.78
N LYS A 86 19.03 -1.92 7.54
CA LYS A 86 18.69 -0.49 7.47
C LYS A 86 17.63 -0.18 6.42
N ARG A 87 17.60 -0.93 5.31
CA ARG A 87 16.57 -0.75 4.27
C ARG A 87 15.18 -1.06 4.81
N ASN A 88 15.01 -2.19 5.50
CA ASN A 88 13.72 -2.60 6.03
C ASN A 88 13.27 -1.69 7.19
N ASP A 89 14.20 -1.25 8.03
CA ASP A 89 13.90 -0.28 9.10
C ASP A 89 13.40 1.04 8.51
N LYS A 90 14.06 1.53 7.46
CA LYS A 90 13.65 2.74 6.75
C LYS A 90 12.32 2.58 6.04
N ALA A 91 12.10 1.45 5.35
CA ALA A 91 10.83 1.13 4.70
C ALA A 91 9.67 1.13 5.71
N LEU A 92 9.89 0.57 6.90
CA LEU A 92 8.91 0.59 7.98
C LEU A 92 8.62 2.01 8.48
N GLU A 93 9.64 2.85 8.66
CA GLU A 93 9.46 4.22 9.12
C GLU A 93 8.74 5.08 8.08
N GLU A 94 9.12 4.99 6.81
CA GLU A 94 8.43 5.67 5.71
C GLU A 94 6.96 5.27 5.62
N ALA A 95 6.67 3.96 5.76
CA ALA A 95 5.29 3.47 5.78
C ALA A 95 4.50 4.05 6.96
N LYS A 96 5.08 4.11 8.16
CA LYS A 96 4.43 4.69 9.35
C LYS A 96 4.14 6.18 9.17
N GLU A 97 5.11 6.95 8.71
CA GLU A 97 4.97 8.39 8.50
C GLU A 97 3.89 8.70 7.45
N TRP A 98 3.94 7.99 6.34
CA TRP A 98 2.94 8.12 5.29
C TRP A 98 1.54 7.74 5.77
N LEU A 99 1.40 6.65 6.54
CA LEU A 99 0.11 6.25 7.13
C LEU A 99 -0.46 7.35 8.02
N LYS A 100 0.36 7.95 8.90
CA LYS A 100 -0.07 9.05 9.78
C LYS A 100 -0.58 10.24 8.97
N SER A 101 0.14 10.63 7.91
CA SER A 101 -0.23 11.72 7.02
C SER A 101 -1.54 11.42 6.28
N MET A 102 -1.63 10.26 5.63
CA MET A 102 -2.79 9.86 4.84
C MET A 102 -4.06 9.70 5.68
N ILE A 103 -3.96 9.12 6.88
CA ILE A 103 -5.10 9.02 7.81
C ILE A 103 -5.60 10.40 8.22
N SER A 104 -4.69 11.34 8.47
CA SER A 104 -5.03 12.72 8.82
C SER A 104 -5.77 13.39 7.66
N GLU A 105 -5.27 13.24 6.44
CA GLU A 105 -5.91 13.76 5.23
C GLU A 105 -7.32 13.18 5.02
N LEU A 106 -7.48 11.86 5.13
CA LEU A 106 -8.77 11.18 4.98
C LEU A 106 -9.79 11.65 6.05
N LYS A 107 -9.34 11.92 7.28
CA LYS A 107 -10.19 12.49 8.34
C LYS A 107 -10.67 13.91 7.99
N GLN A 108 -9.81 14.75 7.41
CA GLN A 108 -10.21 16.10 6.98
C GLN A 108 -11.21 16.06 5.82
N ARG A 109 -10.97 15.20 4.82
CA ARG A 109 -11.90 15.00 3.70
C ARG A 109 -13.31 14.60 4.17
N ARG A 110 -13.40 13.75 5.20
CA ARG A 110 -14.69 13.35 5.80
C ARG A 110 -15.41 14.48 6.52
N LYS A 111 -14.69 15.29 7.28
CA LYS A 111 -15.26 16.46 7.97
C LYS A 111 -15.79 17.49 6.97
N ASN A 112 -15.06 17.72 5.88
CA ASN A 112 -15.45 18.67 4.85
C ASN A 112 -16.62 18.17 3.98
N GLY A 113 -16.71 16.85 3.77
CA GLY A 113 -17.84 16.22 3.07
C GLY A 113 -19.16 16.24 3.86
N GLN A 114 -19.11 16.26 5.20
CA GLN A 114 -20.30 16.33 6.07
C GLN A 114 -20.87 17.74 6.24
N HIS A 115 -20.18 18.78 5.76
CA HIS A 115 -20.65 20.18 5.83
C HIS A 115 -21.34 20.68 4.55
N LYS A 116 -21.59 19.79 3.57
CA LYS A 116 -22.19 20.14 2.26
C LYS A 116 -23.62 19.63 2.03
N GLU A 117 -24.26 19.03 3.04
CA GLU A 117 -25.69 18.71 3.00
C GLU A 117 -26.45 19.57 4.02
N SER A 118 -26.88 20.74 3.57
CA SER A 118 -28.04 21.46 4.11
C SER A 118 -28.90 21.92 2.94
N PRO A 119 -30.23 21.88 3.10
CA PRO A 119 -31.17 21.51 2.05
C PRO A 119 -31.42 22.64 1.06
N THR A 120 -31.41 22.31 -0.23
CA THR A 120 -32.07 23.16 -1.24
C THR A 120 -33.58 23.00 -1.05
N GLU A 121 -34.19 24.09 -0.57
CA GLU A 121 -35.49 24.72 -0.90
C GLU A 121 -36.51 23.87 -1.68
N SER A 122 -37.82 23.96 -1.47
CA SER A 122 -38.67 25.13 -1.17
C SER A 122 -39.98 24.69 -0.52
#